data_AF-T0RB92-F1
#
_entry.id   AF-T0RB92-F1
#
_cell.length_a   1.000
_cell.length_b   1.000
_cell.length_c   1.000
_cell.angle_alpha   90.00
_cell.angle_beta   90.00
_cell.angle_gamma   90.00
#
_symmetry.space_group_name_H-M   'P 1'
#
loop_
_entity.id
_entity.type
_entity.pdbx_description
1 polymer ?
#
loop_
_entity_poly.entity_id
_entity_poly.type
_entity_poly.pdbx_seq_one_letter_code
_entity_poly.pdbx_strand_id
1 'polypeptide(L)'
;MSKDFESQQQYERLMAAKNAVEQRMYNSQAEAEIQVQIFPDKSVSPAKFVPNKSIPGTYRAHPTTIRAMRPEIFTGAHNELFADLEYVIECESCHSEYDLQFWKFCPYCEKSIPKDLPKSLNSRAL
;
A
#
# COMPACT_ATOMS: atom_id res chain seq x y z
N MET A 1 6.53 -19.52 43.94
CA MET A 1 7.00 -18.72 42.79
C MET A 1 6.56 -19.45 41.53
N SER A 2 5.47 -19.03 40.86
CA SER A 2 5.10 -19.60 39.55
C SER A 2 5.11 -18.48 38.51
N LYS A 3 6.29 -18.22 37.97
CA LYS A 3 6.49 -17.23 36.89
C LYS A 3 7.17 -17.87 35.67
N ASP A 4 6.99 -19.17 35.50
CA ASP A 4 7.13 -19.80 34.20
C ASP A 4 5.82 -19.53 33.45
N PHE A 5 5.64 -18.26 33.10
CA PHE A 5 4.65 -17.82 32.14
C PHE A 5 4.79 -18.75 30.93
N GLU A 6 3.73 -19.46 30.55
CA GLU A 6 3.70 -20.51 29.51
C GLU A 6 4.04 -19.92 28.12
N SER A 7 5.29 -19.49 27.97
CA SER A 7 5.81 -18.72 26.84
C SER A 7 5.70 -19.52 25.54
N GLN A 8 5.84 -20.84 25.62
CA GLN A 8 5.61 -21.74 24.50
C GLN A 8 4.14 -21.78 24.07
N GLN A 9 3.17 -21.93 24.99
CA GLN A 9 1.76 -21.90 24.62
C GLN A 9 1.34 -20.56 24.04
N GLN A 10 1.90 -19.45 24.56
CA GLN A 10 1.62 -18.13 24.04
C GLN A 10 2.24 -17.92 22.65
N TYR A 11 3.46 -18.40 22.44
CA TYR A 11 4.12 -18.39 21.14
C TYR A 11 3.31 -19.18 20.10
N GLU A 12 2.80 -20.37 20.45
CA GLU A 12 1.96 -21.18 19.57
C GLU A 12 0.64 -20.47 19.23
N ARG A 13 0.00 -19.82 20.20
CA ARG A 13 -1.21 -19.01 19.96
C ARG A 13 -0.95 -17.84 19.03
N LEU A 14 0.21 -17.16 19.17
CA LEU A 14 0.60 -16.07 18.29
C LEU A 14 0.86 -16.57 16.85
N MET A 15 1.59 -17.66 16.69
CA MET A 15 1.88 -18.24 15.37
C MET A 15 0.62 -18.82 14.66
N ALA A 16 -0.41 -19.15 15.44
CA ALA A 16 -1.70 -19.63 14.94
C ALA A 16 -2.72 -18.51 14.67
N ALA A 17 -2.47 -17.27 15.12
CA ALA A 17 -3.38 -16.15 14.92
C ALA A 17 -3.50 -15.81 13.42
N LYS A 18 -4.74 -15.60 12.96
CA LYS A 18 -5.05 -15.27 11.57
C LYS A 18 -5.82 -13.97 11.46
N ASN A 19 -5.60 -13.23 10.37
CA ASN A 19 -6.35 -12.02 10.05
C ASN A 19 -7.74 -12.31 9.44
N ALA A 20 -8.45 -11.24 9.08
CA ALA A 20 -9.79 -11.30 8.50
C ALA A 20 -9.84 -12.01 7.12
N VAL A 21 -8.69 -12.20 6.46
CA VAL A 21 -8.53 -12.91 5.19
C VAL A 21 -7.81 -14.26 5.34
N GLU A 22 -7.82 -14.83 6.55
CA GLU A 22 -7.27 -16.14 6.92
C GLU A 22 -5.74 -16.33 6.74
N GLN A 23 -4.99 -15.25 6.58
CA GLN A 23 -3.52 -15.25 6.55
C GLN A 23 -2.92 -15.16 7.97
N ARG A 24 -1.68 -15.60 8.15
CA ARG A 24 -1.01 -15.67 9.47
C ARG A 24 -0.51 -14.29 9.90
N MET A 25 -1.06 -13.76 10.99
CA MET A 25 -0.70 -12.45 11.54
C MET A 25 0.78 -12.28 11.88
N TYR A 26 1.48 -13.36 12.19
CA TYR A 26 2.89 -13.33 12.55
C TYR A 26 3.71 -14.10 11.52
N ASN A 27 4.52 -13.37 10.76
CA ASN A 27 5.54 -13.94 9.89
C ASN A 27 6.89 -13.91 10.63
N SER A 28 7.58 -15.06 10.67
CA SER A 28 8.91 -15.18 11.29
C SER A 28 10.05 -14.80 10.35
N GLN A 29 9.74 -14.53 9.07
CA GLN A 29 10.72 -14.05 8.11
C GLN A 29 11.04 -12.58 8.36
N ALA A 30 12.33 -12.25 8.33
CA ALA A 30 12.79 -10.87 8.42
C ALA A 30 12.17 -10.03 7.30
N GLU A 31 11.74 -8.81 7.63
CA GLU A 31 11.27 -7.84 6.65
C GLU A 31 12.35 -7.60 5.60
N ALA A 32 12.02 -7.87 4.33
CA ALA A 32 12.91 -7.62 3.21
C ALA A 32 12.71 -6.19 2.71
N GLU A 33 13.78 -5.41 2.67
CA GLU A 33 13.77 -4.11 2.00
C GLU A 33 13.77 -4.32 0.47
N ILE A 34 12.68 -3.97 -0.19
CA ILE A 34 12.55 -4.04 -1.65
C ILE A 34 12.77 -2.64 -2.23
N GLN A 35 13.91 -2.45 -2.91
CA GLN A 35 14.19 -1.22 -3.64
C GLN A 35 13.73 -1.33 -5.10
N VAL A 36 12.75 -0.50 -5.48
CA VAL A 36 12.20 -0.47 -6.84
C VAL A 36 12.72 0.77 -7.58
N GLN A 37 13.30 0.57 -8.77
CA GLN A 37 13.74 1.67 -9.62
C GLN A 37 12.66 2.08 -10.63
N ILE A 38 12.31 3.36 -10.64
CA ILE A 38 11.26 3.93 -11.50
C ILE A 38 11.83 5.10 -12.31
N PHE A 39 11.73 5.03 -13.63
CA PHE A 39 12.21 6.05 -14.55
C PHE A 39 11.05 6.95 -15.04
N PRO A 40 11.27 8.27 -15.15
CA PRO A 40 10.26 9.19 -15.67
C PRO A 40 10.05 9.00 -17.19
N ASP A 41 8.81 8.87 -17.61
CA ASP A 41 8.42 8.73 -19.01
C ASP A 41 7.07 9.40 -19.28
N LYS A 42 7.06 10.47 -20.07
CA LYS A 42 5.84 11.23 -20.42
C LYS A 42 4.90 10.47 -21.37
N SER A 43 5.36 9.40 -22.02
CA SER A 43 4.51 8.55 -22.85
C SER A 43 3.63 7.60 -22.04
N VAL A 44 3.98 7.36 -20.77
CA VAL A 44 3.16 6.58 -19.85
C VAL A 44 2.03 7.46 -19.32
N SER A 45 0.79 6.97 -19.38
CA SER A 45 -0.35 7.69 -18.82
C SER A 45 -0.18 7.90 -17.31
N PRO A 46 -0.69 9.01 -16.74
CA PRO A 46 -0.70 9.21 -15.30
C PRO A 46 -1.35 8.06 -14.53
N ALA A 47 -0.94 7.91 -13.27
CA ALA A 47 -1.32 6.84 -12.33
C ALA A 47 -0.99 5.41 -12.80
N LYS A 48 -0.01 5.24 -13.70
CA LYS A 48 0.43 3.93 -14.17
C LYS A 48 1.92 3.71 -13.99
N PHE A 49 2.26 2.46 -13.71
CA PHE A 49 3.63 1.94 -13.72
C PHE A 49 3.72 0.85 -14.79
N VAL A 50 4.65 1.00 -15.72
CA VAL A 50 4.84 0.07 -16.83
C VAL A 50 6.23 -0.54 -16.72
N PRO A 51 6.37 -1.88 -16.72
CA PRO A 51 7.68 -2.52 -16.75
C PRO A 51 8.53 -2.01 -17.90
N ASN A 52 9.82 -1.81 -17.65
CA ASN A 52 10.76 -1.42 -18.67
C ASN A 52 11.14 -2.65 -19.53
N LYS A 53 10.98 -2.55 -20.85
CA LYS A 53 11.30 -3.65 -21.77
C LYS A 53 12.81 -3.84 -21.93
N SER A 54 13.58 -2.76 -21.80
CA SER A 54 15.03 -2.77 -22.05
C SER A 54 15.86 -3.02 -20.79
N ILE A 55 15.32 -2.72 -19.62
CA ILE A 55 16.02 -2.85 -18.33
C ILE A 55 15.14 -3.68 -17.37
N PRO A 56 15.31 -5.01 -17.35
CA PRO A 56 14.54 -5.89 -16.48
C PRO A 56 14.59 -5.47 -15.01
N GLY A 57 13.49 -5.67 -14.28
CA GLY A 57 13.40 -5.31 -12.86
C GLY A 57 13.15 -3.82 -12.58
N THR A 58 12.99 -2.99 -13.62
CA THR A 58 12.72 -1.55 -13.48
C THR A 58 11.39 -1.16 -14.11
N TYR A 59 10.85 -0.02 -13.69
CA TYR A 59 9.56 0.50 -14.16
C TYR A 59 9.70 1.88 -14.80
N ARG A 60 8.70 2.24 -15.59
CA ARG A 60 8.52 3.59 -16.15
C ARG A 60 7.18 4.13 -15.68
N ALA A 61 7.13 5.42 -15.36
CA ALA A 61 5.90 6.09 -14.95
C ALA A 61 5.90 7.56 -15.37
N HIS A 62 4.71 8.15 -15.47
CA HIS A 62 4.60 9.58 -15.73
C HIS A 62 5.28 10.38 -14.60
N PRO A 63 6.02 11.48 -14.89
CA PRO A 63 6.65 12.29 -13.84
C PRO A 63 5.68 12.74 -12.74
N THR A 64 4.44 13.08 -13.10
CA THR A 64 3.37 13.40 -12.14
C THR A 64 3.11 12.25 -11.17
N THR A 65 3.04 11.02 -11.66
CA THR A 65 2.81 9.82 -10.85
C THR A 65 3.95 9.60 -9.86
N ILE A 66 5.19 9.75 -10.31
CA ILE A 66 6.39 9.63 -9.45
C ILE A 66 6.35 10.66 -8.32
N ARG A 67 5.96 11.91 -8.61
CA ARG A 67 5.86 12.97 -7.58
C ARG A 67 4.68 12.78 -6.64
N ALA A 68 3.56 12.29 -7.15
CA ALA A 68 2.35 12.01 -6.37
C ALA A 68 2.57 10.88 -5.37
N MET A 69 3.47 9.95 -5.70
CA MET A 69 3.75 8.76 -4.91
C MET A 69 4.30 9.10 -3.51
N ARG A 70 3.79 8.46 -2.46
CA ARG A 70 4.40 8.48 -1.13
C ARG A 70 5.77 7.75 -1.17
N PRO A 71 6.78 8.18 -0.38
CA PRO A 71 8.11 7.57 -0.43
C PRO A 71 8.14 6.15 0.17
N GLU A 72 7.27 5.90 1.14
CA GLU A 72 7.24 4.69 1.98
C GLU A 72 5.97 3.86 1.72
N ILE A 73 5.71 3.54 0.47
CA ILE A 73 4.49 2.78 0.09
C ILE A 73 4.65 1.28 0.35
N PHE A 74 5.87 0.76 0.21
CA PHE A 74 6.13 -0.68 0.29
C PHE A 74 6.72 -1.10 1.63
N THR A 75 6.93 -0.17 2.55
CA THR A 75 7.30 -0.45 3.94
C THR A 75 6.11 -1.15 4.60
N GLY A 76 6.12 -2.48 4.57
CA GLY A 76 5.02 -3.32 5.01
C GLY A 76 4.13 -3.88 3.90
N ALA A 77 4.55 -3.89 2.62
CA ALA A 77 3.82 -4.63 1.58
C ALA A 77 3.71 -6.16 1.87
N HIS A 78 4.52 -6.67 2.80
CA HIS A 78 4.44 -8.02 3.38
C HIS A 78 3.69 -8.07 4.72
N ASN A 79 3.19 -6.94 5.19
CA ASN A 79 2.41 -6.79 6.40
C ASN A 79 0.93 -6.74 6.03
N GLU A 80 0.15 -7.61 6.66
CA GLU A 80 -1.26 -7.89 6.37
C GLU A 80 -2.19 -6.66 6.51
N LEU A 81 -1.68 -5.57 7.09
CA LEU A 81 -2.40 -4.32 7.34
C LEU A 81 -2.89 -3.60 6.08
N PHE A 82 -2.31 -3.79 4.89
CA PHE A 82 -2.68 -3.00 3.71
C PHE A 82 -3.96 -3.46 3.01
N ALA A 83 -4.25 -4.76 3.00
CA ALA A 83 -5.40 -5.30 2.27
C ALA A 83 -6.75 -4.89 2.90
N ASP A 84 -6.78 -4.69 4.22
CA ASP A 84 -8.00 -4.34 4.97
C ASP A 84 -8.23 -2.81 5.06
N LEU A 85 -7.32 -1.98 4.55
CA LEU A 85 -7.30 -0.53 4.76
C LEU A 85 -7.54 0.31 3.50
N GLU A 86 -7.94 -0.32 2.39
CA GLU A 86 -8.20 0.37 1.12
C GLU A 86 -9.13 1.58 1.32
N TYR A 87 -8.67 2.75 0.89
CA TYR A 87 -9.41 4.00 1.01
C TYR A 87 -9.54 4.68 -0.35
N VAL A 88 -10.38 4.10 -1.21
CA VAL A 88 -10.66 4.66 -2.53
C VAL A 88 -11.50 5.93 -2.40
N ILE A 89 -11.01 7.00 -3.02
CA ILE A 89 -11.72 8.26 -3.17
C ILE A 89 -11.79 8.66 -4.65
N GLU A 90 -12.79 9.46 -5.01
CA GLU A 90 -12.89 10.12 -6.31
C GLU A 90 -12.27 11.52 -6.24
N CYS A 91 -11.48 11.90 -7.24
CA CYS A 91 -10.96 13.26 -7.34
C CYS A 91 -12.06 14.27 -7.71
N GLU A 92 -12.26 15.31 -6.90
CA GLU A 92 -13.19 16.40 -7.22
C GLU A 92 -12.86 17.19 -8.50
N SER A 93 -11.62 17.14 -8.97
CA SER A 93 -11.18 17.92 -10.13
C SER A 93 -11.19 17.16 -11.44
N CYS A 94 -10.83 15.87 -11.43
CA CYS A 94 -10.70 15.07 -12.65
C CYS A 94 -11.55 13.80 -12.62
N HIS A 95 -12.35 13.61 -11.57
CA HIS A 95 -13.29 12.49 -11.41
C HIS A 95 -12.65 11.10 -11.52
N SER A 96 -11.32 11.03 -11.35
CA SER A 96 -10.58 9.78 -11.38
C SER A 96 -10.52 9.20 -9.98
N GLU A 97 -10.76 7.91 -9.87
CA GLU A 97 -10.65 7.15 -8.63
C GLU A 97 -9.21 6.77 -8.34
N TYR A 98 -8.82 6.86 -7.07
CA TYR A 98 -7.53 6.39 -6.59
C TYR A 98 -7.58 6.04 -5.10
N ASP A 99 -6.73 5.10 -4.70
CA ASP A 99 -6.56 4.75 -3.29
C ASP A 99 -5.67 5.77 -2.58
N LEU A 100 -6.26 6.50 -1.64
CA LEU A 100 -5.61 7.57 -0.88
C LEU A 100 -4.34 7.12 -0.16
N GLN A 101 -4.24 5.84 0.20
CA GLN A 101 -3.12 5.31 0.97
C GLN A 101 -1.76 5.51 0.29
N PHE A 102 -1.73 5.52 -1.05
CA PHE A 102 -0.49 5.52 -1.83
C PHE A 102 -0.03 6.91 -2.30
N TRP A 103 -0.87 7.93 -2.19
CA TRP A 103 -0.63 9.21 -2.87
C TRP A 103 -0.59 10.41 -1.92
N LYS A 104 0.21 11.41 -2.26
CA LYS A 104 0.32 12.73 -1.61
C LYS A 104 -0.69 13.73 -2.19
N PHE A 105 -1.12 13.50 -3.43
CA PHE A 105 -2.07 14.29 -4.20
C PHE A 105 -2.60 13.43 -5.35
N CYS A 106 -3.64 13.89 -6.06
CA CYS A 106 -4.23 13.13 -7.15
C CYS A 106 -3.17 12.77 -8.22
N PRO A 107 -2.93 11.47 -8.49
CA PRO A 107 -1.86 11.03 -9.41
C PRO A 107 -2.17 11.34 -10.88
N TYR A 108 -3.39 11.79 -11.18
CA TYR A 108 -3.87 12.13 -12.52
C TYR A 108 -3.75 13.63 -12.84
N CYS A 109 -4.14 14.50 -11.90
CA CYS A 109 -4.28 15.95 -12.16
C CYS A 109 -3.55 16.86 -11.16
N GLU A 110 -2.81 16.30 -10.21
CA GLU A 110 -2.02 17.05 -9.21
C GLU A 110 -2.84 17.83 -8.17
N LYS A 111 -4.18 17.69 -8.19
CA LYS A 111 -5.07 18.28 -7.18
C LYS A 111 -4.71 17.74 -5.78
N SER A 112 -4.63 18.63 -4.80
CA SER A 112 -4.42 18.29 -3.39
C SER A 112 -5.54 17.39 -2.87
N ILE A 113 -5.20 16.50 -1.93
CA ILE A 113 -6.19 15.69 -1.20
C ILE A 113 -7.13 16.63 -0.40
N PRO A 114 -8.46 16.40 -0.39
CA PRO A 114 -9.40 17.14 0.45
C PRO A 114 -9.05 17.06 1.94
N LYS A 115 -9.34 18.13 2.70
CA LYS A 115 -9.13 18.13 4.16
C LYS A 115 -10.14 17.23 4.88
N ASP A 116 -11.39 17.29 4.44
CA ASP A 116 -12.47 16.45 4.91
C ASP A 116 -12.57 15.25 3.98
N LEU A 117 -12.22 14.07 4.48
CA LEU A 117 -12.21 12.87 3.65
C LEU A 117 -13.64 12.32 3.49
N PRO A 118 -14.10 12.03 2.25
CA PRO A 118 -15.40 11.43 2.02
C PRO A 118 -15.44 10.00 2.57
N LYS A 119 -16.64 9.43 2.79
CA LYS A 119 -16.74 8.02 3.17
C LYS A 119 -16.05 7.16 2.11
N SER A 120 -15.22 6.20 2.54
CA SER A 120 -14.56 5.26 1.63
C SER A 120 -15.59 4.56 0.76
N LEU A 121 -15.32 4.46 -0.55
CA LEU A 121 -16.23 3.80 -1.50
C LEU A 121 -16.50 2.33 -1.13
N ASN A 122 -15.56 1.68 -0.45
CA ASN A 122 -15.65 0.29 -0.01
C ASN A 122 -16.05 0.14 1.46
N SER A 123 -16.65 1.18 2.10
CA SER A 123 -17.17 1.05 3.46
C SER A 123 -18.39 0.11 3.50
N ARG A 124 -18.18 -1.21 3.44
CA ARG A 124 -19.17 -2.16 3.91
C ARG A 124 -19.38 -1.86 5.39
N ALA A 125 -20.60 -1.47 5.73
CA ALA A 125 -21.04 -1.36 7.11
C ALA A 125 -20.79 -2.71 7.80
N LEU A 126 -19.87 -2.72 8.76
CA LEU A 126 -19.85 -3.70 9.84
C LEU A 126 -21.02 -3.41 10.78
#